data_AF-A0A9D6NQN1-F1
#
_entry.id   AF-A0A9D6NQN1-F1
#
_cell.length_a   1.000
_cell.length_b   1.000
_cell.length_c   1.000
_cell.angle_alpha   90.00
_cell.angle_beta   90.00
_cell.angle_gamma   90.00
#
_symmetry.space_group_name_H-M   'P 1'
#
loop_
_entity.id
_entity.type
_entity.pdbx_description
1 polymer ?
#
loop_
_entity_poly.entity_id
_entity_poly.type
_entity_poly.pdbx_seq_one_letter_code
_entity_poly.pdbx_strand_id
1 'polypeptide(L)'
;MAETLLHKGEVDKAIELLHEALHLNPNVQYSRLFLAMCLIGKGETEQARQLLDEKAIAFAEADGDGAYWLGSVYAMLGEKEEAIEWLQRAIRIGYENYPWFEADANLNSLRQESRFQKILNGLQMRWERLQQKA
;
A
#
# COMPACT_ATOMS: atom_id res chain seq x y z
N MET A 1 11.07 -16.08 -7.65
CA MET A 1 12.07 -15.82 -8.72
C MET A 1 11.51 -16.11 -10.12
N ALA A 2 10.24 -15.74 -10.38
CA ALA A 2 9.57 -15.88 -11.68
C ALA A 2 8.79 -14.62 -12.14
N GLU A 3 8.48 -13.65 -11.27
CA GLU A 3 7.69 -12.44 -11.62
C GLU A 3 8.50 -11.32 -12.30
N THR A 4 9.81 -11.23 -12.05
CA THR A 4 10.59 -10.00 -12.32
C THR A 4 10.87 -9.72 -13.81
N LEU A 5 10.57 -10.65 -14.72
CA LEU A 5 10.81 -10.50 -16.17
C LEU A 5 9.54 -10.50 -17.04
N LEU A 6 8.41 -11.01 -16.55
CA LEU A 6 7.09 -10.85 -17.19
C LEU A 6 6.47 -9.48 -16.88
N HIS A 7 6.83 -8.87 -15.73
CA HIS A 7 6.23 -7.61 -15.29
C HIS A 7 6.70 -6.35 -16.01
N LYS A 8 7.84 -6.27 -16.69
CA LYS A 8 8.28 -4.95 -17.22
C LYS A 8 7.31 -4.39 -18.27
N GLY A 9 6.92 -5.20 -19.26
CA GLY A 9 5.94 -4.79 -20.27
C GLY A 9 4.51 -4.64 -19.70
N GLU A 10 4.18 -5.41 -18.66
CA GLU A 10 2.88 -5.30 -17.98
C GLU A 10 2.81 -4.07 -17.06
N VAL A 11 3.92 -3.68 -16.44
CA VAL A 11 4.04 -2.48 -15.60
C VAL A 11 4.00 -1.23 -16.47
N ASP A 12 4.68 -1.20 -17.61
CA ASP A 12 4.57 -0.09 -18.56
C ASP A 12 3.13 0.09 -19.06
N LYS A 13 2.47 -1.01 -19.44
CA LYS A 13 1.05 -0.99 -19.81
C LYS A 13 0.13 -0.59 -18.65
N ALA A 14 0.42 -1.04 -17.44
CA ALA A 14 -0.35 -0.65 -16.25
C ALA A 14 -0.23 0.85 -16.00
N ILE A 15 0.97 1.42 -16.13
CA ILE A 15 1.21 2.87 -16.02
C ILE A 15 0.40 3.64 -17.05
N GLU A 16 0.41 3.20 -18.33
CA GLU A 16 -0.41 3.82 -19.38
C GLU A 16 -1.90 3.81 -19.04
N LEU A 17 -2.43 2.65 -18.63
CA LEU A 17 -3.85 2.50 -18.25
C LEU A 17 -4.22 3.34 -17.02
N LEU A 18 -3.32 3.43 -16.04
CA LEU A 18 -3.54 4.22 -14.83
C LEU A 18 -3.49 5.72 -15.12
N HIS A 19 -2.63 6.16 -16.03
CA HIS A 19 -2.63 7.54 -16.53
C HIS A 19 -3.94 7.86 -17.27
N GLU A 20 -4.41 6.96 -18.15
CA GLU A 20 -5.69 7.13 -18.83
C GLU A 20 -6.86 7.20 -17.83
N ALA A 21 -6.88 6.31 -16.83
CA ALA A 21 -7.90 6.31 -15.78
C ALA A 21 -7.92 7.64 -15.00
N LEU A 22 -6.75 8.17 -14.64
CA LEU A 22 -6.63 9.47 -13.97
C LEU A 22 -7.00 10.64 -14.88
N HIS A 23 -6.76 10.54 -16.19
CA HIS A 23 -7.19 11.55 -17.17
C HIS A 23 -8.72 11.58 -17.31
N LEU A 24 -9.35 10.41 -17.39
CA LEU A 24 -10.80 10.26 -17.50
C LEU A 24 -11.51 10.66 -16.19
N ASN A 25 -10.94 10.31 -15.05
CA ASN A 25 -11.46 10.69 -13.75
C ASN A 25 -10.32 10.97 -12.74
N PRO A 26 -9.95 12.25 -12.56
CA PRO A 26 -8.88 12.65 -11.63
C PRO A 26 -9.14 12.34 -10.16
N ASN A 27 -10.38 11.96 -9.80
CA ASN A 27 -10.78 11.68 -8.43
C ASN A 27 -10.61 10.21 -8.04
N VAL A 28 -10.21 9.31 -8.94
CA VAL A 28 -9.96 7.89 -8.63
C VAL A 28 -8.62 7.73 -7.92
N GLN A 29 -8.61 7.87 -6.60
CA GLN A 29 -7.37 7.89 -5.81
C GLN A 29 -6.69 6.52 -5.70
N TYR A 30 -7.41 5.40 -5.80
CA TYR A 30 -6.75 4.08 -5.89
C TYR A 30 -5.83 3.99 -7.12
N SER A 31 -6.26 4.51 -8.28
CA SER A 31 -5.41 4.55 -9.49
C SER A 31 -4.14 5.36 -9.28
N ARG A 32 -4.22 6.42 -8.48
CA ARG A 32 -3.07 7.24 -8.10
C ARG A 32 -2.08 6.48 -7.22
N LEU A 33 -2.55 5.76 -6.21
CA LEU A 33 -1.70 4.94 -5.33
C LEU A 33 -1.06 3.79 -6.10
N PHE A 34 -1.82 3.09 -6.95
CA PHE A 34 -1.27 2.01 -7.78
C PHE A 34 -0.27 2.53 -8.81
N LEU A 35 -0.51 3.71 -9.38
CA LEU A 35 0.45 4.34 -10.29
C LEU A 35 1.76 4.65 -9.56
N ALA A 36 1.70 5.18 -8.33
CA ALA A 36 2.88 5.42 -7.52
C ALA A 36 3.68 4.13 -7.28
N MET A 37 3.02 3.01 -6.94
CA MET A 37 3.68 1.72 -6.76
C MET A 37 4.37 1.24 -8.04
N CYS A 38 3.70 1.34 -9.20
CA CYS A 38 4.29 0.99 -10.49
C CYS A 38 5.52 1.85 -10.82
N LEU A 39 5.45 3.16 -10.59
CA LEU A 39 6.56 4.09 -10.80
C LEU A 39 7.75 3.78 -9.89
N ILE A 40 7.52 3.45 -8.61
CA ILE A 40 8.57 2.99 -7.70
C ILE A 40 9.23 1.71 -8.21
N GLY A 41 8.43 0.74 -8.69
CA GLY A 41 8.94 -0.49 -9.29
C GLY A 41 9.83 -0.26 -10.53
N LYS A 42 9.62 0.85 -11.25
CA LYS A 42 10.48 1.29 -12.36
C LYS A 42 11.70 2.12 -11.95
N GLY A 43 11.80 2.48 -10.67
CA GLY A 43 12.83 3.40 -10.17
C GLY A 43 12.50 4.87 -10.40
N GLU A 44 11.28 5.20 -10.83
CA GLU A 44 10.79 6.57 -11.05
C GLU A 44 10.22 7.18 -9.75
N THR A 45 11.00 7.07 -8.68
CA THR A 45 10.59 7.39 -7.30
C THR A 45 10.09 8.83 -7.13
N GLU A 46 10.73 9.80 -7.77
CA GLU A 46 10.31 11.21 -7.67
C GLU A 46 8.92 11.47 -8.26
N GLN A 47 8.58 10.80 -9.37
CA GLN A 47 7.24 10.91 -9.95
C GLN A 47 6.19 10.24 -9.05
N ALA A 48 6.53 9.09 -8.45
CA ALA A 48 5.65 8.44 -7.49
C ALA A 48 5.35 9.34 -6.28
N ARG A 49 6.34 10.08 -5.78
CA ARG A 49 6.16 11.02 -4.65
C ARG A 49 5.22 12.16 -4.98
N GLN A 50 5.25 12.68 -6.20
CA GLN A 50 4.34 13.75 -6.64
C GLN A 50 2.87 13.30 -6.64
N LEU A 51 2.62 12.00 -6.73
CA LEU A 51 1.27 11.43 -6.64
C LEU A 51 0.77 11.33 -5.19
N LEU A 52 1.63 11.46 -4.18
CA LEU A 52 1.26 11.47 -2.76
C LEU A 52 0.88 12.88 -2.29
N ASP A 53 -0.02 13.53 -3.01
CA ASP A 53 -0.49 14.89 -2.71
C ASP A 53 -1.66 14.91 -1.71
N GLU A 54 -2.17 16.12 -1.43
CA GLU A 54 -3.29 16.35 -0.52
C GLU A 54 -4.55 15.53 -0.87
N LYS A 55 -4.79 15.20 -2.15
CA LYS A 55 -5.96 14.41 -2.56
C LYS A 55 -5.78 12.94 -2.22
N ALA A 56 -4.58 12.39 -2.43
CA ALA A 56 -4.26 11.02 -2.05
C ALA A 56 -4.34 10.86 -0.52
N ILE A 57 -3.81 11.84 0.22
CA ILE A 57 -3.86 11.88 1.68
C ILE A 57 -5.31 11.97 2.16
N ALA A 58 -6.09 12.95 1.70
CA ALA A 58 -7.48 13.12 2.13
C ALA A 58 -8.36 11.89 1.86
N PHE A 59 -8.12 11.20 0.75
CA PHE A 59 -8.76 9.93 0.46
C PHE A 59 -8.36 8.83 1.45
N ALA A 60 -7.06 8.64 1.68
CA ALA A 60 -6.56 7.68 2.66
C ALA A 60 -7.00 8.02 4.10
N GLU A 61 -7.27 9.29 4.41
CA GLU A 61 -7.81 9.66 5.72
C GLU A 61 -9.23 9.14 5.94
N ALA A 62 -10.03 9.05 4.88
CA ALA A 62 -11.43 8.67 4.91
C ALA A 62 -11.68 7.18 4.63
N ASP A 63 -10.67 6.45 4.12
CA ASP A 63 -10.82 5.08 3.63
C ASP A 63 -9.76 4.14 4.23
N GLY A 64 -10.20 3.01 4.79
CA GLY A 64 -9.31 2.04 5.43
C GLY A 64 -8.36 1.34 4.46
N ASP A 65 -8.87 0.93 3.30
CA ASP A 65 -8.06 0.36 2.21
C ASP A 65 -7.10 1.41 1.66
N GLY A 66 -7.56 2.65 1.45
CA GLY A 66 -6.76 3.79 1.01
C GLY A 66 -5.60 4.10 1.95
N ALA A 67 -5.85 4.10 3.28
CA ALA A 67 -4.80 4.22 4.29
C ALA A 67 -3.78 3.08 4.19
N TYR A 68 -4.23 1.85 3.95
CA TYR A 68 -3.33 0.71 3.78
C TYR A 68 -2.46 0.86 2.53
N TRP A 69 -3.05 1.20 1.38
CA TRP A 69 -2.33 1.37 0.13
C TRP A 69 -1.34 2.55 0.20
N LEU A 70 -1.74 3.66 0.80
CA LEU A 70 -0.83 4.79 1.03
C LEU A 70 0.36 4.38 1.93
N GLY A 71 0.09 3.65 3.02
CA GLY A 71 1.14 3.07 3.86
C GLY A 71 2.08 2.11 3.11
N SER A 72 1.54 1.34 2.16
CA SER A 72 2.31 0.44 1.31
C SER A 72 3.21 1.21 0.35
N VAL A 73 2.73 2.31 -0.25
CA VAL A 73 3.56 3.18 -1.09
C VAL A 73 4.72 3.77 -0.26
N TYR A 74 4.45 4.29 0.94
CA TYR A 74 5.51 4.78 1.84
C TYR A 74 6.52 3.68 2.20
N ALA A 75 6.05 2.45 2.44
CA ALA A 75 6.94 1.32 2.72
C ALA A 75 7.87 1.00 1.54
N MET A 76 7.36 1.06 0.30
CA MET A 76 8.14 0.88 -0.92
C MET A 76 9.13 2.01 -1.16
N LEU A 77 8.79 3.24 -0.74
CA LEU A 77 9.70 4.40 -0.76
C LEU A 77 10.80 4.33 0.31
N GLY A 78 10.68 3.40 1.27
CA GLY A 78 11.59 3.28 2.41
C GLY A 78 11.26 4.24 3.56
N GLU A 79 10.12 4.91 3.51
CA GLU A 79 9.63 5.87 4.52
C GLU A 79 8.86 5.12 5.59
N LYS A 80 9.62 4.49 6.48
CA LYS A 80 9.11 3.48 7.40
C LYS A 80 8.19 4.07 8.45
N GLU A 81 8.54 5.24 8.97
CA GLU A 81 7.77 5.96 9.97
C GLU A 81 6.36 6.28 9.43
N GLU A 82 6.28 6.93 8.27
CA GLU A 82 5.03 7.28 7.58
C GLU A 82 4.23 6.03 7.23
N ALA A 83 4.88 5.01 6.69
CA ALA A 83 4.24 3.74 6.36
C ALA A 83 3.52 3.14 7.57
N ILE A 84 4.21 3.07 8.71
CA ILE A 84 3.65 2.48 9.93
C ILE A 84 2.49 3.33 10.47
N GLU A 85 2.57 4.66 10.42
CA GLU A 85 1.46 5.54 10.84
C GLU A 85 0.18 5.30 10.02
N TRP A 86 0.33 5.19 8.70
CA TRP A 86 -0.80 4.92 7.80
C TRP A 86 -1.37 3.52 7.96
N LEU A 87 -0.53 2.50 8.13
CA LEU A 87 -0.98 1.14 8.42
C LEU A 87 -1.72 1.05 9.76
N GLN A 88 -1.27 1.77 10.79
CA GLN A 88 -2.02 1.87 12.05
C GLN A 88 -3.35 2.57 11.86
N ARG A 89 -3.41 3.61 11.01
CA ARG A 89 -4.66 4.28 10.69
C ARG A 89 -5.64 3.34 9.97
N ALA A 90 -5.17 2.58 8.98
CA ALA A 90 -5.99 1.59 8.27
C ALA A 90 -6.69 0.64 9.25
N ILE A 91 -5.92 0.11 10.22
CA ILE A 91 -6.43 -0.76 11.27
C ILE A 91 -7.45 -0.04 12.16
N ARG A 92 -7.19 1.21 12.57
CA ARG A 92 -8.14 2.01 13.38
C ARG A 92 -9.48 2.23 12.66
N ILE A 93 -9.48 2.29 11.33
CA ILE A 93 -10.68 2.48 10.49
C ILE A 93 -11.36 1.13 10.16
N GLY A 94 -10.74 0.00 10.54
CA GLY A 94 -11.33 -1.33 10.45
C GLY A 94 -10.68 -2.25 9.41
N TYR A 95 -9.62 -1.81 8.73
CA TYR A 95 -8.87 -2.64 7.80
C TYR A 95 -7.91 -3.57 8.55
N GLU A 96 -8.40 -4.75 8.94
CA GLU A 96 -7.70 -5.72 9.78
C GLU A 96 -7.38 -7.06 9.08
N ASN A 97 -6.89 -7.01 7.84
CA ASN A 97 -6.60 -8.20 7.05
C ASN A 97 -5.22 -8.81 7.41
N TYR A 98 -5.16 -9.60 8.49
CA TYR A 98 -3.90 -10.21 8.95
C TYR A 98 -3.13 -10.98 7.86
N PRO A 99 -3.74 -11.96 7.13
CA PRO A 99 -3.01 -12.71 6.10
C PRO A 99 -2.39 -11.81 5.04
N TRP A 100 -3.09 -10.73 4.68
CA TRP A 100 -2.58 -9.76 3.70
C TRP A 100 -1.41 -8.94 4.24
N PHE A 101 -1.50 -8.41 5.47
CA PHE A 101 -0.39 -7.69 6.10
C PHE A 101 0.87 -8.55 6.27
N GLU A 102 0.70 -9.84 6.54
CA GLU A 102 1.79 -10.80 6.70
C GLU A 102 2.46 -11.14 5.37
N ALA A 103 1.67 -11.34 4.31
CA ALA A 103 2.17 -11.80 3.02
C ALA A 103 2.61 -10.67 2.06
N ASP A 104 2.07 -9.45 2.19
CA ASP A 104 2.33 -8.41 1.20
C ASP A 104 3.80 -7.99 1.15
N ALA A 105 4.43 -8.21 -0.01
CA ALA A 105 5.82 -7.92 -0.28
C ALA A 105 6.13 -6.41 -0.27
N ASN A 106 5.15 -5.54 -0.51
CA ASN A 106 5.36 -4.08 -0.44
C ASN A 106 5.76 -3.63 0.97
N LEU A 107 5.39 -4.41 1.98
CA LEU A 107 5.68 -4.16 3.38
C LEU A 107 6.97 -4.84 3.87
N ASN A 108 7.77 -5.43 2.97
CA ASN A 108 9.00 -6.14 3.32
C ASN A 108 10.02 -5.26 4.04
N SER A 109 10.11 -3.98 3.67
CA SER A 109 11.00 -2.99 4.31
C SER A 109 10.69 -2.78 5.81
N LEU A 110 9.47 -3.11 6.24
CA LEU A 110 8.98 -2.93 7.61
C LEU A 110 9.13 -4.19 8.48
N ARG A 111 9.46 -5.35 7.91
CA ARG A 111 9.44 -6.64 8.64
C ARG A 111 10.37 -6.67 9.86
N GLN A 112 11.44 -5.89 9.84
CA GLN A 112 12.39 -5.77 10.95
C GLN A 112 12.04 -4.64 11.94
N GLU A 113 11.00 -3.85 11.65
CA GLU A 113 10.59 -2.75 12.53
C GLU A 113 9.78 -3.27 13.72
N SER A 114 10.29 -3.00 14.93
CA SER A 114 9.63 -3.39 16.19
C SER A 114 8.17 -2.93 16.26
N ARG A 115 7.87 -1.75 15.72
CA ARG A 115 6.51 -1.19 15.68
C ARG A 115 5.60 -1.98 14.73
N PHE A 116 6.11 -2.41 13.58
CA PHE A 116 5.35 -3.20 12.62
C PHE A 116 5.13 -4.64 13.10
N GLN A 117 6.12 -5.26 13.76
CA GLN A 117 5.93 -6.57 14.40
C GLN A 117 4.82 -6.56 15.46
N LYS A 118 4.70 -5.48 16.25
CA LYS A 118 3.58 -5.29 17.18
C LYS A 118 2.23 -5.23 16.46
N ILE A 119 2.16 -4.59 15.30
CA ILE A 119 0.95 -4.57 14.45
C ILE A 119 0.58 -5.99 14.01
N LEU A 120 1.54 -6.73 13.44
CA LEU A 120 1.31 -8.10 12.96
C LEU A 120 0.84 -9.02 14.09
N ASN A 121 1.53 -9.03 15.23
CA ASN A 121 1.14 -9.84 16.38
C ASN A 121 -0.27 -9.49 16.87
N GLY A 122 -0.60 -8.19 16.91
CA GLY A 122 -1.93 -7.72 17.28
C GLY A 122 -3.02 -8.20 16.34
N LEU A 123 -2.78 -8.13 15.03
CA LEU A 123 -3.69 -8.59 13.98
C LEU A 123 -3.83 -10.12 14.01
N GLN A 124 -2.72 -10.85 14.14
CA GLN A 124 -2.70 -12.31 14.24
C GLN A 124 -3.58 -12.81 15.38
N MET A 125 -3.40 -12.28 16.59
CA MET A 125 -4.20 -12.66 17.76
C MET A 125 -5.69 -12.39 17.56
N ARG A 126 -6.06 -11.34 16.80
CA ARG A 126 -7.48 -11.07 16.49
C ARG A 126 -8.00 -12.07 15.45
N TRP A 127 -7.23 -12.31 14.41
CA TRP A 127 -7.56 -13.24 13.34
C TRP A 127 -7.74 -14.68 13.85
N GLU A 128 -6.80 -15.21 14.65
CA GLU A 128 -6.88 -16.55 15.23
C GLU A 128 -8.11 -16.71 16.14
N ARG A 129 -8.44 -15.68 16.93
CA ARG A 129 -9.65 -15.67 17.77
C ARG A 129 -10.94 -15.71 16.96
N LEU A 130 -10.96 -15.14 15.76
CA LEU A 130 -12.12 -15.22 14.86
C LEU A 130 -12.25 -16.62 14.26
N GLN A 131 -11.14 -17.26 13.89
CA GLN A 131 -11.16 -18.62 13.32
C GLN A 131 -11.63 -19.68 14.32
N GLN A 132 -11.40 -19.49 15.62
CA GLN A 132 -11.85 -20.43 16.67
C GLN A 132 -13.34 -20.30 17.01
N LYS A 133 -14.02 -19.26 16.52
CA LYS A 133 -15.44 -18.98 16.79
C LYS A 133 -16.37 -19.33 15.62
N ALA A 134 -15.81 -19.77 14.50
CA ALA A 134 -16.53 -20.20 13.30
C ALA A 134 -16.68 -21.73 13.28
#